data_AF-A0A061PDM2-F1
#
_entry.id   AF-A0A061PDM2-F1
#
_cell.length_a   1.000
_cell.length_b   1.000
_cell.length_c   1.000
_cell.angle_alpha   90.00
_cell.angle_beta   90.00
_cell.angle_gamma   90.00
#
_symmetry.space_group_name_H-M   'P 1'
#
loop_
_entity.id
_entity.type
_entity.pdbx_description
1 polymer ?
#
loop_
_entity_poly.entity_id
_entity_poly.type
_entity_poly.pdbx_seq_one_letter_code
_entity_poly.pdbx_strand_id
1 'polypeptide(L)' 'MLLRVEDFRDFSLSATDDDFGAVDDVYFDSTGRWKVRYIVGDTRRWFFGGKVLISPS' A
#
# COMPACT_ATOMS: atom_id res chain seq x y z
N MET A 1 -13.88 -11.04 -4.96
CA MET A 1 -13.82 -10.46 -3.60
C MET A 1 -13.69 -8.95 -3.76
N LEU A 2 -14.49 -8.18 -3.04
CA LEU A 2 -14.40 -6.71 -3.03
C LEU A 2 -13.83 -6.30 -1.67
N LEU A 3 -12.84 -5.41 -1.69
CA LEU A 3 -12.25 -4.82 -0.49
C LEU A 3 -12.64 -3.35 -0.44
N ARG A 4 -12.99 -2.87 0.75
CA ARG A 4 -13.21 -1.45 0.96
C ARG A 4 -11.86 -0.77 1.16
N VAL A 5 -11.72 0.47 0.68
CA VAL A 5 -10.44 1.19 0.74
C VAL A 5 -9.99 1.39 2.20
N GLU A 6 -10.90 1.68 3.13
CA GLU A 6 -10.51 1.83 4.54
C GLU A 6 -9.95 0.54 5.16
N ASP A 7 -10.40 -0.64 4.71
CA ASP A 7 -9.95 -1.93 5.25
C ASP A 7 -8.46 -2.19 4.92
N PHE A 8 -7.90 -1.52 3.89
CA PHE A 8 -6.48 -1.64 3.58
C PHE A 8 -5.60 -1.16 4.73
N ARG A 9 -6.06 -0.21 5.56
CA ARG A 9 -5.26 0.33 6.67
C ARG A 9 -4.94 -0.70 7.75
N ASP A 10 -5.68 -1.79 7.79
CA ASP A 10 -5.44 -2.90 8.72
C ASP A 10 -4.40 -3.90 8.16
N PHE A 11 -3.92 -3.72 6.93
CA PHE A 11 -2.96 -4.63 6.31
C PHE A 11 -1.52 -4.23 6.64
N SER A 12 -0.74 -5.20 7.11
CA SER A 12 0.71 -5.06 7.22
C SER A 12 1.39 -5.27 5.88
N LEU A 13 2.46 -4.53 5.66
CA LEU A 13 3.39 -4.81 4.58
C LEU A 13 4.41 -5.83 5.09
N SER A 14 4.62 -6.91 4.35
CA SER A 14 5.62 -7.91 4.68
C SER A 14 6.77 -7.83 3.68
N ALA A 15 8.00 -7.78 4.19
CA ALA A 15 9.22 -7.87 3.40
C ALA A 15 9.84 -9.26 3.53
N THR A 16 10.93 -9.50 2.79
CA THR A 16 11.61 -10.81 2.79
C THR A 16 12.25 -11.14 4.13
N ASP A 17 12.57 -10.11 4.93
CA ASP A 17 13.29 -10.20 6.20
C ASP A 17 12.41 -10.00 7.44
N ASP A 18 11.32 -9.23 7.37
CA ASP A 18 10.29 -9.11 8.42
C ASP A 18 9.08 -8.24 7.97
N ASP A 19 8.14 -7.96 8.88
CA ASP A 19 7.09 -6.94 8.69
C ASP A 19 7.69 -5.52 8.49
N PHE A 20 7.30 -4.89 7.38
CA PHE A 20 7.83 -3.63 6.86
C PHE A 20 6.76 -2.52 6.79
N GLY A 21 6.11 -2.28 7.93
CA GLY A 21 5.14 -1.18 8.06
C GLY A 21 3.70 -1.59 7.70
N ALA A 22 2.89 -0.62 7.29
CA ALA A 22 1.47 -0.83 7.02
C ALA A 22 1.03 -0.14 5.72
N VAL A 23 -0.08 -0.60 5.16
CA VAL A 23 -0.73 0.09 4.06
C VAL A 23 -1.46 1.33 4.59
N ASP A 24 -1.32 2.44 3.89
CA ASP A 24 -1.91 3.72 4.26
C ASP A 24 -3.06 4.13 3.32
N ASP A 25 -2.88 3.91 2.01
CA ASP A 25 -3.86 4.24 0.97
C ASP A 25 -3.57 3.53 -0.37
N VAL A 26 -4.36 3.80 -1.40
CA VAL A 26 -4.18 3.30 -2.77
C VAL A 26 -4.39 4.41 -3.81
N TYR A 27 -3.62 4.37 -4.90
CA TYR A 27 -3.88 5.18 -6.09
C TYR A 27 -4.71 4.39 -7.08
N PHE A 28 -5.88 4.94 -7.41
CA PHE A 28 -6.79 4.39 -8.40
C PHE A 28 -6.74 5.21 -9.70
N ASP A 29 -6.60 4.50 -10.83
CA ASP A 29 -6.67 5.11 -12.15
C ASP A 29 -8.11 5.10 -12.66
N SER A 30 -8.76 6.26 -12.56
CA SER A 30 -10.11 6.51 -13.08
C SER A 30 -10.15 6.79 -14.58
N THR A 31 -9.01 7.09 -15.20
CA THR A 31 -8.92 7.53 -16.60
C THR A 31 -8.33 6.38 -17.42
N GLY A 32 -9.15 5.36 -17.67
CA GLY A 32 -8.77 4.24 -18.53
C GLY A 32 -9.32 2.91 -18.04
N ARG A 33 -8.46 2.07 -17.47
CA ARG A 33 -8.78 0.67 -17.14
C ARG A 33 -9.45 0.46 -15.78
N TRP A 34 -9.75 1.53 -15.03
CA TRP A 34 -10.42 1.45 -13.71
C TRP A 34 -9.71 0.46 -12.78
N LYS A 35 -8.43 0.70 -12.51
CA LYS A 35 -7.60 -0.21 -11.73
C LYS A 35 -6.75 0.50 -10.68
N VAL A 36 -6.52 -0.18 -9.56
CA VAL A 36 -5.50 0.23 -8.59
C VAL A 36 -4.13 0.16 -9.27
N ARG A 37 -3.37 1.26 -9.22
CA ARG A 37 -2.04 1.39 -9.83
C ARG A 37 -0.93 1.28 -8.81
N TYR A 38 -1.17 1.78 -7.61
CA TYR A 38 -0.18 1.78 -6.54
C TYR A 38 -0.86 1.58 -5.19
N ILE A 39 -0.18 0.85 -4.31
CA ILE A 39 -0.45 0.83 -2.88
C ILE A 39 0.53 1.82 -2.23
N VAL A 40 0.01 2.65 -1.33
CA VAL A 40 0.82 3.56 -0.52
C VAL A 40 1.20 2.85 0.76
N GLY A 41 2.49 2.57 0.93
CA GLY A 41 3.04 2.00 2.15
C GLY A 41 3.58 3.07 3.09
N ASP A 42 3.26 2.98 4.39
CA ASP A 42 3.89 3.79 5.43
C ASP A 42 4.97 2.96 6.15
N THR A 43 6.22 3.37 5.98
CA THR A 43 7.41 2.71 6.52
C THR A 43 8.08 3.54 7.63
N ARG A 44 7.43 4.60 8.15
CA ARG A 44 7.99 5.53 9.16
C ARG A 44 8.49 4.88 10.45
N ARG A 45 8.12 3.63 10.72
CA ARG A 45 8.69 2.84 11.83
C ARG A 45 10.19 2.54 11.64
N TRP A 46 10.72 2.70 10.43
CA TRP A 46 12.12 2.50 10.08
C TRP A 46 12.93 3.81 10.13
N PHE A 47 14.23 3.72 10.38
CA PHE A 47 15.10 4.90 10.63
C PHE A 47 15.17 5.89 9.45
N PHE A 48 14.96 5.42 8.22
CA PHE A 48 14.82 6.23 7.00
C PHE A 48 13.40 6.19 6.40
N GLY A 49 12.40 5.87 7.23
CA GLY A 49 11.05 5.55 6.80
C GLY A 49 10.26 6.74 6.22
N GLY A 50 9.25 6.43 5.41
CA GLY A 50 8.41 7.43 4.75
C GLY A 50 7.21 6.79 4.04
N LYS A 51 6.58 7.54 3.12
CA LYS A 51 5.56 6.97 2.24
C LYS A 51 6.20 6.47 0.94
N VAL A 52 5.88 5.24 0.55
CA VAL A 52 6.38 4.59 -0.66
C VAL A 52 5.23 4.14 -1.56
N LEU A 53 5.47 4.08 -2.87
CA LEU A 53 4.50 3.57 -3.85
C LEU A 53 4.91 2.17 -4.29
N ILE A 54 4.00 1.21 -4.12
CA ILE A 54 4.20 -0.18 -4.49
C ILE A 54 3.29 -0.49 -5.67
N SER A 55 3.85 -0.87 -6.82
CA SER A 55 3.05 -1.31 -7.96
C SER A 55 2.51 -2.73 -7.69
N PRO A 56 1.21 -2.99 -7.86
CA PRO A 56 0.67 -4.34 -7.93
C PRO A 56 1.29 -5.07 -9.13
N SER A 57 1.70 -6.33 -8.93
CA SER A 57 2.14 -7.26 -9.99
C SER A 57 0.98 -7.80 -10.81
#